data_AF-A0A2W1NY71-F1
#
_entry.id   AF-A0A2W1NY71-F1
#
_cell.length_a   1.000
_cell.length_b   1.000
_cell.length_c   1.000
_cell.angle_alpha   90.00
_cell.angle_beta   90.00
_cell.angle_gamma   90.00
#
_symmetry.space_group_name_H-M   'P 1'
#
loop_
_entity.id
_entity.type
_entity.pdbx_description
1 polymer ?
#
loop_
_entity_poly.entity_id
_entity_poly.type
_entity_poly.pdbx_seq_one_letter_code
_entity_poly.pdbx_strand_id
1 'polypeptide(L)'
;MTAWLQAHPYIAYVMIYVLITYVYNKVFKTRRLPVLKEAIIYILLGGGSLMLLMFQMWGLPIVPSLAVAVALMLMVKIRYFVQDRMNKKQ
;
A
#
# COMPACT_ATOMS: atom_id res chain seq x y z
N MET A 1 -7.19 -8.38 18.12
CA MET A 1 -6.40 -8.63 16.90
C MET A 1 -5.19 -7.70 16.77
N THR A 2 -5.26 -6.41 17.15
CA THR A 2 -4.14 -5.46 17.05
C THR A 2 -3.03 -5.67 18.08
N ALA A 3 -3.34 -6.27 19.25
CA ALA A 3 -2.35 -6.47 20.32
C ALA A 3 -1.16 -7.36 19.93
N TRP A 4 -1.37 -8.35 19.05
CA TRP A 4 -0.28 -9.21 18.56
C TRP A 4 0.67 -8.48 17.59
N LEU A 5 0.12 -7.56 16.78
CA LEU A 5 0.88 -6.66 15.91
C LEU A 5 1.65 -5.59 16.72
N GLN A 6 1.13 -5.18 17.87
CA GLN A 6 1.86 -4.33 18.83
C GLN A 6 3.00 -5.10 19.51
N ALA A 7 2.81 -6.39 19.78
CA ALA A 7 3.82 -7.24 20.42
C ALA A 7 5.02 -7.56 19.51
N HIS A 8 4.83 -7.56 18.18
CA HIS A 8 5.90 -7.83 17.20
C HIS A 8 6.10 -6.65 16.23
N PRO A 9 6.73 -5.55 16.69
CA PRO A 9 6.93 -4.34 15.88
C PRO A 9 7.69 -4.61 14.57
N TYR A 10 8.60 -5.58 14.55
CA TYR A 10 9.35 -5.96 13.35
C TYR A 10 8.47 -6.60 12.26
N ILE A 11 7.50 -7.43 12.66
CA ILE A 11 6.56 -8.07 11.72
C ILE A 11 5.59 -7.02 11.16
N ALA A 12 5.10 -6.12 12.02
CA ALA A 12 4.27 -4.99 11.60
C ALA A 12 5.03 -4.09 10.61
N TYR A 13 6.32 -3.82 10.84
CA TYR A 13 7.17 -3.06 9.93
C TYR A 13 7.19 -3.66 8.52
N VAL A 14 7.55 -4.95 8.42
CA VAL A 14 7.65 -5.66 7.14
C VAL A 14 6.29 -5.68 6.45
N MET A 15 5.21 -5.92 7.19
CA MET A 15 3.86 -5.96 6.63
C MET A 15 3.44 -4.57 6.09
N ILE A 16 3.64 -3.50 6.86
CA ILE A 16 3.37 -2.12 6.43
C ILE A 16 4.22 -1.78 5.21
N TYR A 17 5.50 -2.12 5.22
CA TYR A 17 6.42 -1.86 4.11
C TYR A 17 5.98 -2.56 2.83
N VAL A 18 5.54 -3.83 2.93
CA VAL A 18 5.01 -4.58 1.78
C VAL A 18 3.68 -3.98 1.29
N LEU A 19 2.76 -3.65 2.21
CA LEU A 19 1.47 -3.04 1.88
C LEU A 19 1.64 -1.69 1.21
N ILE A 20 2.48 -0.80 1.76
CA ILE A 20 2.69 0.54 1.21
C ILE A 20 3.43 0.48 -0.13
N THR A 21 4.42 -0.41 -0.25
CA THR A 21 5.09 -0.71 -1.53
C THR A 21 4.10 -1.18 -2.58
N TYR A 22 3.19 -2.09 -2.21
CA TYR A 22 2.18 -2.59 -3.10
C TYR A 22 1.18 -1.50 -3.53
N VAL A 23 0.70 -0.68 -2.59
CA VAL A 23 -0.14 0.48 -2.88
C VAL A 23 0.58 1.43 -3.83
N TYR A 24 1.83 1.76 -3.53
CA TYR A 24 2.65 2.63 -4.37
C TYR A 24 2.78 2.08 -5.80
N ASN A 25 3.18 0.81 -5.93
CA ASN A 25 3.39 0.18 -7.22
C ASN A 25 2.08 0.01 -8.02
N LYS A 26 0.93 -0.12 -7.36
CA LYS A 26 -0.34 -0.37 -8.05
C LYS A 26 -1.15 0.89 -8.33
N VAL A 27 -0.98 1.95 -7.53
CA VAL A 27 -1.81 3.17 -7.58
C VAL A 27 -1.04 4.41 -7.93
N PHE A 28 0.15 4.59 -7.37
CA PHE A 28 0.96 5.77 -7.67
C PHE A 28 1.84 5.55 -8.90
N LYS A 29 2.26 4.31 -9.18
CA LYS A 29 3.06 3.97 -10.37
C LYS A 29 2.17 3.89 -11.62
N THR A 30 1.77 5.05 -12.12
CA THR A 30 1.00 5.19 -13.37
C THR A 30 1.90 5.19 -14.62
N ARG A 31 3.20 5.52 -14.47
CA ARG A 31 4.19 5.56 -15.57
C ARG A 31 5.46 4.81 -15.20
N ARG A 32 6.15 4.24 -16.19
CA ARG A 32 7.49 3.64 -15.99
C ARG A 32 8.49 4.73 -15.65
N LEU A 33 8.88 4.81 -14.39
CA LEU A 33 9.95 5.69 -13.93
C LEU A 33 11.31 5.06 -14.23
N PRO A 34 12.36 5.85 -14.50
CA PRO A 34 13.72 5.33 -14.60
C PRO A 34 14.15 4.71 -13.27
N VAL A 35 14.92 3.62 -13.35
CA VAL A 35 15.27 2.73 -12.22
C VAL A 35 15.84 3.50 -11.02
N LEU A 36 16.61 4.57 -11.29
CA LEU A 36 17.20 5.43 -10.26
C LEU A 36 16.15 6.19 -9.42
N LYS A 37 15.07 6.67 -10.05
CA LYS A 37 13.98 7.35 -9.34
C LYS A 37 13.13 6.37 -8.55
N GLU A 38 12.98 5.14 -9.05
CA GLU A 38 12.31 4.09 -8.29
C GLU A 38 13.03 3.80 -6.98
N ALA A 39 14.37 3.64 -7.02
CA ALA A 39 15.18 3.38 -5.83
C ALA A 39 15.01 4.46 -4.74
N ILE A 40 15.01 5.75 -5.13
CA ILE A 40 14.79 6.87 -4.20
C ILE A 40 13.42 6.74 -3.51
N ILE A 41 12.39 6.34 -4.25
CA ILE A 41 11.04 6.22 -3.71
C ILE A 41 10.92 5.01 -2.78
N TYR A 42 11.56 3.88 -3.09
CA TYR A 42 11.61 2.73 -2.16
C TYR A 42 12.31 3.08 -0.85
N ILE A 43 13.37 3.90 -0.89
CA ILE A 43 14.04 4.42 0.32
C ILE A 43 13.10 5.34 1.09
N LEU A 44 12.40 6.25 0.42
CA LEU A 44 11.44 7.16 1.03
C LEU A 44 10.26 6.41 1.67
N LEU A 45 9.75 5.36 1.01
CA LEU A 45 8.72 4.46 1.55
C LEU A 45 9.25 3.68 2.76
N GLY A 46 10.51 3.26 2.74
CA GLY A 46 11.19 2.65 3.88
C GLY A 46 11.21 3.58 5.09
N GLY A 47 11.60 4.84 4.89
CA GLY A 47 11.54 5.88 5.92
C GLY A 47 10.11 6.18 6.40
N GLY A 48 9.16 6.32 5.47
CA GLY A 48 7.75 6.56 5.79
C GLY A 48 7.11 5.40 6.57
N SER A 49 7.51 4.16 6.29
CA SER A 49 7.05 2.98 7.03
C SER A 49 7.55 2.94 8.48
N LEU A 50 8.74 3.51 8.77
CA LEU A 50 9.20 3.70 10.15
C LEU A 50 8.34 4.73 10.87
N MET A 51 7.98 5.81 10.19
CA MET A 51 7.08 6.84 10.73
C MET A 51 5.68 6.28 11.00
N LEU A 52 5.16 5.43 10.11
CA LEU A 52 3.91 4.71 10.32
C LEU A 52 4.02 3.73 11.50
N LEU A 53 5.13 3.01 11.64
CA LEU A 53 5.34 2.14 12.80
C LEU A 53 5.28 2.93 14.12
N MET A 54 5.82 4.14 14.16
CA MET A 54 5.64 5.03 15.31
C MET A 54 4.16 5.28 15.59
N PHE A 55 3.37 5.69 14.59
CA PHE A 55 1.91 5.87 14.75
C PHE A 55 1.19 4.60 15.25
N GLN A 56 1.67 3.41 14.89
CA GLN A 56 1.12 2.16 15.42
C GLN A 56 1.35 2.07 16.94
N MET A 57 2.52 2.45 17.45
CA MET A 57 2.78 2.46 18.91
C MET A 57 1.88 3.45 19.68
N TRP A 58 1.38 4.49 19.01
CA TRP A 58 0.36 5.42 19.57
C TRP A 58 -1.07 4.84 19.55
N GLY A 59 -1.24 3.58 19.15
CA GLY A 59 -2.51 2.86 19.19
C GLY A 59 -3.30 2.91 17.87
N LEU A 60 -2.78 3.50 16.79
CA LEU A 60 -3.50 3.55 15.52
C LEU A 60 -3.44 2.21 14.76
N PRO A 61 -4.58 1.70 14.26
CA PRO A 61 -4.63 0.50 13.45
C PRO A 61 -4.27 0.80 11.98
N ILE A 62 -2.97 0.92 11.69
CA ILE A 62 -2.47 1.29 10.34
C ILE A 62 -2.58 0.15 9.33
N VAL A 63 -2.28 -1.09 9.75
CA VAL A 63 -2.38 -2.27 8.88
C VAL A 63 -3.77 -2.39 8.24
N PRO A 64 -4.88 -2.36 9.00
CA PRO A 64 -6.21 -2.40 8.39
C PRO A 64 -6.54 -1.13 7.59
N SER A 65 -6.02 0.05 7.96
CA SER A 65 -6.18 1.27 7.15
C SER A 65 -5.58 1.12 5.75
N LEU A 66 -4.34 0.60 5.67
CA LEU A 66 -3.70 0.27 4.40
C LEU A 66 -4.43 -0.84 3.65
N ALA A 67 -4.93 -1.86 4.36
CA ALA A 67 -5.72 -2.93 3.73
C ALA A 67 -7.01 -2.40 3.09
N VAL A 68 -7.71 -1.48 3.76
CA VAL A 68 -8.91 -0.82 3.20
C VAL A 68 -8.54 0.02 1.99
N ALA A 69 -7.44 0.79 2.04
CA ALA A 69 -6.95 1.53 0.90
C ALA A 69 -6.69 0.62 -0.32
N VAL A 70 -6.00 -0.51 -0.11
CA VAL A 70 -5.78 -1.52 -1.15
C VAL A 70 -7.10 -2.08 -1.70
N ALA A 71 -8.06 -2.40 -0.83
CA ALA A 71 -9.35 -2.94 -1.24
C ALA A 71 -10.13 -1.96 -2.12
N LEU A 72 -10.16 -0.67 -1.76
CA LEU A 72 -10.78 0.39 -2.56
C LEU A 72 -10.14 0.48 -3.96
N MET A 73 -8.82 0.39 -4.03
CA MET A 73 -8.09 0.45 -5.30
C MET A 73 -8.37 -0.77 -6.19
N LEU A 74 -8.49 -1.96 -5.59
CA LEU A 74 -8.91 -3.17 -6.30
C LEU A 74 -10.33 -3.02 -6.85
N MET A 75 -11.27 -2.50 -6.04
CA MET A 75 -12.66 -2.29 -6.45
C MET A 75 -12.76 -1.34 -7.66
N VAL A 76 -12.02 -0.23 -7.63
CA VAL A 76 -11.95 0.73 -8.74
C VAL A 76 -11.38 0.08 -10.00
N LYS A 77 -10.29 -0.69 -9.89
CA LYS A 77 -9.72 -1.40 -11.05
C LYS A 77 -10.68 -2.42 -11.65
N ILE A 78 -11.38 -3.20 -10.82
CA ILE A 78 -12.40 -4.17 -11.29
C ILE A 78 -13.48 -3.42 -12.06
N ARG A 79 -13.98 -2.30 -11.52
CA ARG A 79 -14.99 -1.48 -12.19
C ARG A 79 -14.50 -0.99 -13.55
N TYR A 80 -13.29 -0.43 -13.64
CA TYR A 80 -12.71 0.01 -14.92
C TYR A 80 -12.53 -1.15 -15.90
N PHE A 81 -12.07 -2.32 -15.45
CA PHE A 81 -11.89 -3.49 -16.30
C PHE A 81 -13.22 -4.01 -16.85
N VAL A 82 -14.27 -4.08 -16.01
CA VAL A 82 -15.61 -4.49 -16.43
C VAL A 82 -16.18 -3.50 -17.45
N GLN A 83 -16.00 -2.20 -17.22
CA GLN A 83 -16.51 -1.14 -18.09
C GLN A 83 -15.82 -1.13 -19.48
N ASP A 84 -14.50 -1.35 -19.52
CA ASP A 84 -13.73 -1.49 -20.77
C ASP A 84 -14.18 -2.70 -21.60
N ARG A 85 -14.50 -3.82 -20.91
CA ARG A 85 -15.00 -5.04 -21.57
C ARG A 85 -16.43 -4.92 -22.08
N MET A 86 -17.27 -4.10 -21.43
CA MET A 86 -18.65 -3.84 -21.90
C MET A 86 -18.68 -2.93 -23.12
N ASN A 87 -17.84 -1.89 -23.18
CA ASN A 87 -17.78 -0.98 -24.32
C ASN A 87 -17.19 -1.60 -25.60
N LYS A 88 -16.39 -2.69 -25.49
CA LYS A 88 -15.89 -3.43 -26.67
C LYS A 88 -16.92 -4.36 -27.33
N LYS A 89 -18.10 -4.53 -26.73
CA LYS A 89 -19.17 -5.39 -27.24
C LYS A 89 -20.31 -4.63 -27.94
N GLN A 90 -20.31 -3.29 -27.88
CA GLN A 90 -21.14 -2.44 -28.75
C GLN A 90 -20.34 -2.02 -29.97
#